data_AF-A0A954I3V2-F1
#
_entry.id   AF-A0A954I3V2-F1
#
_cell.length_a   1.000
_cell.length_b   1.000
_cell.length_c   1.000
_cell.angle_alpha   90.00
_cell.angle_beta   90.00
_cell.angle_gamma   90.00
#
_symmetry.space_group_name_H-M   'P 1'
#
loop_
_entity.id
_entity.type
_entity.pdbx_description
1 polymer ?
#
loop_
_entity_poly.entity_id
_entity_poly.type
_entity_poly.pdbx_seq_one_letter_code
_entity_poly.pdbx_strand_id
1 'polypeptide(L)'
;ERWAQHWLDVAGYADSEGYNDVDAERADAWRYRDYVIRALNTDKPFDRFITEQLAGDELVQTPLNNLSEEDAELLVATGFLRMAPDGTGGSVPDPMLARNDTIADTVKIVSSALMGVTVGCAQCHDHRYDPISQQDYYQFRAVFDPAFDWQQWRTPAQRRVSLYTDDLRAKAAEIEKQAKDVEAIRNQKQSEFIAATLEKEVAKLPEEIRESARAAQQTEEKKRTADQTALLKKYPSLNVTAGSLYLYDKKAADELKELADKATSIRATKPKEEFVRAVTEVQGRIPDSHLFARGDHEQPKQKVIPAGLTVVSLNTDTPSIPENDPDRPTSGRRLALARRLTHSNHPLTARVIVNRVWMHHFGRGLVTTPGDFGVLGQRPTHPELLDWLA
;
A
#
# COMPACT_ATOMS: atom_id res chain seq x y z
N GLU A 1 14.74 -5.15 20.25
CA GLU A 1 15.04 -5.51 18.84
C GLU A 1 15.06 -7.02 18.58
N ARG A 2 15.94 -7.82 19.21
CA ARG A 2 16.12 -9.24 18.86
C ARG A 2 14.85 -10.11 18.99
N TRP A 3 14.00 -9.87 19.98
CA TRP A 3 12.73 -10.61 20.13
C TRP A 3 11.69 -10.28 19.06
N ALA A 4 11.72 -9.07 18.49
CA ALA A 4 10.79 -8.68 17.43
C ALA A 4 10.99 -9.47 16.14
N GLN A 5 12.23 -9.89 15.86
CA GLN A 5 12.54 -10.71 14.69
C GLN A 5 11.69 -12.00 14.66
N HIS A 6 11.45 -12.62 15.81
CA HIS A 6 10.65 -13.84 15.90
C HIS A 6 9.18 -13.60 15.53
N TRP A 7 8.61 -12.46 15.94
CA TRP A 7 7.27 -12.09 15.48
C TRP A 7 7.24 -11.72 14.00
N LEU A 8 8.24 -11.00 13.53
CA LEU A 8 8.34 -10.57 12.14
C LEU A 8 8.45 -11.75 11.17
N ASP A 9 9.17 -12.81 11.55
CA ASP A 9 9.24 -14.06 10.81
C ASP A 9 7.85 -14.72 10.70
N VAL A 10 7.13 -14.83 11.83
CA VAL A 10 5.75 -15.36 11.87
C VAL A 10 4.77 -14.50 11.07
N ALA A 11 4.96 -13.18 11.07
CA ALA A 11 4.16 -12.26 10.29
C ALA A 11 4.45 -12.33 8.78
N GLY A 12 5.55 -12.96 8.35
CA GLY A 12 5.99 -12.97 6.96
C GLY A 12 6.59 -11.63 6.51
N TYR A 13 7.28 -10.93 7.43
CA TYR A 13 7.90 -9.65 7.13
C TYR A 13 8.92 -9.76 6.00
N ALA A 14 8.75 -8.92 4.98
CA ALA A 14 9.71 -8.73 3.90
C ALA A 14 9.70 -7.27 3.47
N ASP A 15 10.87 -6.76 3.08
CA ASP A 15 11.06 -5.42 2.52
C ASP A 15 10.66 -5.34 1.03
N SER A 16 10.28 -6.46 0.40
CA SER A 16 9.80 -6.55 -0.99
C SER A 16 8.51 -7.37 -1.10
N GLU A 17 7.83 -7.32 -2.25
CA GLU A 17 6.53 -7.99 -2.44
C GLU A 17 6.59 -9.51 -2.63
N GLY A 18 7.74 -10.09 -2.96
CA GLY A 18 7.96 -11.54 -3.00
C GLY A 18 7.08 -12.31 -3.97
N TYR A 19 6.57 -11.65 -5.03
CA TYR A 19 5.54 -12.20 -5.91
C TYR A 19 6.05 -12.64 -7.30
N ASN A 20 6.94 -11.86 -7.91
CA ASN A 20 7.51 -12.14 -9.24
C ASN A 20 8.98 -11.69 -9.30
N ASP A 21 9.65 -11.95 -10.42
CA ASP A 21 11.08 -11.66 -10.62
C ASP A 21 11.42 -10.16 -10.56
N VAL A 22 10.44 -9.25 -10.66
CA VAL A 22 10.66 -7.80 -10.48
C VAL A 22 10.84 -7.46 -9.01
N ASP A 23 10.22 -8.23 -8.12
CA ASP A 23 10.27 -8.13 -6.66
C ASP A 23 10.27 -6.69 -6.12
N ALA A 24 9.17 -5.97 -6.37
CA ALA A 24 9.07 -4.55 -6.03
C ALA A 24 9.29 -4.28 -4.53
N GLU A 25 10.10 -3.28 -4.22
CA GLU A 25 10.36 -2.84 -2.84
C GLU A 25 9.11 -2.24 -2.18
N ARG A 26 8.91 -2.56 -0.90
CA ARG A 26 7.88 -2.01 -0.03
C ARG A 26 8.45 -0.81 0.75
N ALA A 27 8.49 0.35 0.10
CA ALA A 27 9.14 1.57 0.59
C ALA A 27 8.87 1.95 2.08
N ASP A 28 7.65 1.70 2.58
CA ASP A 28 7.22 2.06 3.94
C ASP A 28 7.07 0.85 4.88
N ALA A 29 7.48 -0.37 4.47
CA ALA A 29 7.30 -1.60 5.28
C ALA A 29 8.09 -1.58 6.60
N TRP A 30 9.26 -0.93 6.61
CA TRP A 30 10.11 -0.78 7.79
C TRP A 30 9.38 -0.13 8.98
N ARG A 31 8.32 0.68 8.74
CA ARG A 31 7.53 1.26 9.82
C ARG A 31 6.82 0.20 10.65
N TYR A 32 6.31 -0.86 10.02
CA TYR A 32 5.69 -1.99 10.73
C TYR A 32 6.72 -2.79 11.53
N ARG A 33 7.92 -3.02 10.97
CA ARG A 33 9.05 -3.60 11.72
C ARG A 33 9.34 -2.80 12.98
N ASP A 34 9.48 -1.49 12.84
CA ASP A 34 9.80 -0.60 13.96
C ASP A 34 8.65 -0.53 14.98
N TYR A 35 7.39 -0.61 14.53
CA TYR A 35 6.23 -0.76 15.39
C TYR A 35 6.31 -2.03 16.24
N VAL A 36 6.60 -3.20 15.64
CA VAL A 36 6.75 -4.46 16.39
C VAL A 36 7.90 -4.37 17.40
N ILE A 37 9.03 -3.77 17.00
CA ILE A 37 10.17 -3.54 17.90
C ILE A 37 9.76 -2.69 19.10
N ARG A 38 9.08 -1.57 18.87
CA ARG A 38 8.60 -0.69 19.95
C ARG A 38 7.59 -1.39 20.84
N ALA A 39 6.57 -2.01 20.25
CA ALA A 39 5.50 -2.69 20.99
C ALA A 39 6.04 -3.75 21.97
N LEU A 40 7.02 -4.55 21.54
CA LEU A 40 7.65 -5.53 22.43
C LEU A 40 8.58 -4.89 23.46
N ASN A 41 9.34 -3.86 23.10
CA ASN A 41 10.26 -3.19 24.04
C ASN A 41 9.51 -2.42 25.14
N THR A 42 8.29 -1.97 24.88
CA THR A 42 7.45 -1.24 25.84
C THR A 42 6.42 -2.14 26.53
N ASP A 43 6.57 -3.47 26.44
CA ASP A 43 5.66 -4.45 27.01
C ASP A 43 4.17 -4.17 26.69
N LYS A 44 3.88 -3.85 25.41
CA LYS A 44 2.51 -3.58 24.97
C LYS A 44 1.62 -4.79 25.32
N PRO A 45 0.47 -4.59 25.99
CA PRO A 45 -0.46 -5.67 26.28
C PRO A 45 -0.79 -6.48 25.03
N PHE A 46 -0.74 -7.81 25.14
CA PHE A 46 -0.83 -8.70 23.99
C PHE A 46 -2.18 -8.55 23.25
N ASP A 47 -3.27 -8.40 24.00
CA ASP A 47 -4.60 -8.13 23.45
C ASP A 47 -4.64 -6.84 22.62
N ARG A 48 -4.00 -5.77 23.12
CA ARG A 48 -3.84 -4.52 22.38
C ARG A 48 -2.96 -4.72 21.15
N PHE A 49 -1.83 -5.40 21.27
CA PHE A 49 -0.92 -5.67 20.14
C PHE A 49 -1.61 -6.42 18.99
N ILE A 50 -2.44 -7.43 19.28
CA ILE A 50 -3.23 -8.13 18.26
C ILE A 50 -4.35 -7.25 17.70
N THR A 51 -5.02 -6.49 18.56
CA THR A 51 -6.10 -5.58 18.14
C THR A 51 -5.61 -4.53 17.16
N GLU A 52 -4.50 -3.86 17.46
CA GLU A 52 -3.92 -2.85 16.57
C GLU A 52 -3.50 -3.45 15.21
N GLN A 53 -2.95 -4.68 15.21
CA GLN A 53 -2.50 -5.33 13.97
C GLN A 53 -3.64 -5.79 13.06
N LEU A 54 -4.76 -6.23 13.62
CA LEU A 54 -5.91 -6.67 12.83
C LEU A 54 -6.84 -5.50 12.46
N ALA A 55 -6.99 -4.50 13.33
CA ALA A 55 -8.07 -3.54 13.29
C ALA A 55 -7.65 -2.10 13.67
N GLY A 56 -6.36 -1.77 13.59
CA GLY A 56 -5.87 -0.43 13.92
C GLY A 56 -6.58 0.68 13.15
N ASP A 57 -6.90 0.48 11.88
CA ASP A 57 -7.68 1.44 11.08
C ASP A 57 -9.14 1.58 11.55
N GLU A 58 -9.73 0.53 12.12
CA GLU A 58 -11.09 0.57 12.67
C GLU A 58 -11.16 1.30 14.03
N LEU A 59 -9.99 1.69 14.58
CA LEU A 59 -9.85 2.48 15.80
C LEU A 59 -9.56 3.97 15.53
N VAL A 60 -9.28 4.33 14.28
CA VAL A 60 -8.94 5.71 13.87
C VAL A 60 -10.18 6.42 13.33
N GLN A 61 -10.28 7.72 13.60
CA GLN A 61 -11.36 8.55 13.08
C GLN A 61 -11.14 8.90 11.61
N THR A 62 -12.21 8.88 10.81
CA THR A 62 -12.18 9.32 9.42
C THR A 62 -12.63 10.79 9.30
N PRO A 63 -12.15 11.56 8.30
CA PRO A 63 -11.16 11.19 7.29
C PRO A 63 -9.73 11.04 7.83
N LEU A 64 -8.90 10.24 7.14
CA LEU A 64 -7.50 9.95 7.54
C LEU A 64 -6.55 11.11 7.16
N ASN A 65 -6.81 12.31 7.69
CA ASN A 65 -5.97 13.49 7.58
C ASN A 65 -5.65 14.04 8.97
N ASN A 66 -4.53 14.76 9.11
CA ASN A 66 -4.10 15.32 10.40
C ASN A 66 -4.00 14.27 11.51
N LEU A 67 -3.49 13.09 11.16
CA LEU A 67 -3.35 11.97 12.07
C LEU A 67 -2.49 12.37 13.28
N SER A 68 -2.95 12.04 14.48
CA SER A 68 -2.10 12.07 15.65
C SER A 68 -0.99 11.01 15.53
N GLU A 69 0.04 11.09 16.36
CA GLU A 69 1.08 10.04 16.41
C GLU A 69 0.49 8.67 16.75
N GLU A 70 -0.53 8.64 17.63
CA GLU A 70 -1.24 7.40 17.99
C GLU A 70 -2.04 6.86 16.80
N ASP A 71 -2.78 7.70 16.07
CA ASP A 71 -3.53 7.27 14.88
C ASP A 71 -2.60 6.73 13.79
N ALA A 72 -1.46 7.41 13.58
CA ALA A 72 -0.44 6.94 12.65
C ALA A 72 0.12 5.58 13.08
N GLU A 73 0.37 5.38 14.37
CA GLU A 73 0.86 4.09 14.90
C GLU A 73 -0.17 2.96 14.75
N LEU A 74 -1.45 3.24 14.99
CA LEU A 74 -2.55 2.31 14.74
C LEU A 74 -2.61 1.87 13.28
N LEU A 75 -2.47 2.82 12.34
CA LEU A 75 -2.42 2.49 10.91
C LEU A 75 -1.17 1.68 10.55
N VAL A 76 0.00 2.00 11.13
CA VAL A 76 1.24 1.24 10.92
C VAL A 76 1.08 -0.21 11.39
N ALA A 77 0.41 -0.44 12.52
CA ALA A 77 0.19 -1.78 13.07
C ALA A 77 -0.54 -2.70 12.09
N THR A 78 -1.50 -2.17 11.32
CA THR A 78 -2.22 -2.93 10.26
C THR A 78 -1.31 -3.43 9.14
N GLY A 79 -0.04 -3.00 9.10
CA GLY A 79 0.99 -3.56 8.24
C GLY A 79 1.10 -5.09 8.35
N PHE A 80 0.76 -5.69 9.49
CA PHE A 80 0.64 -7.15 9.66
C PHE A 80 -0.19 -7.81 8.56
N LEU A 81 -1.35 -7.24 8.23
CA LEU A 81 -2.26 -7.75 7.20
C LEU A 81 -1.77 -7.48 5.77
N ARG A 82 -0.63 -6.79 5.60
CA ARG A 82 -0.03 -6.49 4.30
C ARG A 82 1.28 -7.27 4.06
N MET A 83 1.61 -8.23 4.92
CA MET A 83 2.84 -9.00 4.78
C MET A 83 2.74 -10.10 3.72
N ALA A 84 1.53 -10.58 3.41
CA ALA A 84 1.28 -11.49 2.30
C ALA A 84 1.85 -10.94 0.97
N PRO A 85 2.39 -11.79 0.08
CA PRO A 85 2.80 -11.38 -1.25
C PRO A 85 1.66 -10.68 -2.02
N ASP A 86 1.94 -9.51 -2.60
CA ASP A 86 0.94 -8.70 -3.32
C ASP A 86 1.52 -8.20 -4.66
N GLY A 87 1.36 -9.01 -5.70
CA GLY A 87 1.79 -8.68 -7.06
C GLY A 87 0.94 -7.61 -7.76
N THR A 88 -0.16 -7.16 -7.15
CA THR A 88 -1.16 -6.31 -7.83
C THR A 88 -0.69 -4.87 -8.08
N GLY A 89 0.50 -4.51 -7.58
CA GLY A 89 1.17 -3.24 -7.93
C GLY A 89 1.84 -3.26 -9.31
N GLY A 90 2.06 -4.44 -9.89
CA GLY A 90 2.68 -4.63 -11.20
C GLY A 90 1.74 -5.25 -12.24
N SER A 91 2.31 -5.59 -13.40
CA SER A 91 1.60 -6.40 -14.40
C SER A 91 1.59 -7.86 -13.96
N VAL A 92 0.40 -8.46 -13.92
CA VAL A 92 0.19 -9.87 -13.61
C VAL A 92 -0.69 -10.51 -14.68
N PRO A 93 -0.53 -11.83 -14.98
CA PRO A 93 -1.30 -12.50 -16.03
C PRO A 93 -2.82 -12.49 -15.77
N ASP A 94 -3.21 -12.75 -14.52
CA ASP A 94 -4.60 -12.74 -14.07
C ASP A 94 -4.74 -11.84 -12.82
N PRO A 95 -5.22 -10.60 -12.98
CA PRO A 95 -5.40 -9.68 -11.87
C PRO A 95 -6.45 -10.13 -10.85
N MET A 96 -7.49 -10.87 -11.26
CA MET A 96 -8.56 -11.29 -10.34
C MET A 96 -8.10 -12.45 -9.47
N LEU A 97 -7.35 -13.40 -10.05
CA LEU A 97 -6.67 -14.44 -9.32
C LEU A 97 -5.65 -13.87 -8.33
N ALA A 98 -4.77 -12.97 -8.77
CA ALA A 98 -3.73 -12.37 -7.92
C ALA A 98 -4.30 -11.67 -6.66
N ARG A 99 -5.45 -11.00 -6.79
CA ARG A 99 -6.16 -10.38 -5.65
C ARG A 99 -6.66 -11.44 -4.67
N ASN A 100 -7.27 -12.51 -5.18
CA ASN A 100 -7.79 -13.59 -4.34
C ASN A 100 -6.66 -14.37 -3.65
N ASP A 101 -5.53 -14.58 -4.33
CA ASP A 101 -4.33 -15.19 -3.75
C ASP A 101 -3.78 -14.36 -2.60
N THR A 102 -3.68 -13.03 -2.78
CA THR A 102 -3.25 -12.11 -1.72
C THR A 102 -4.13 -12.23 -0.47
N ILE A 103 -5.46 -12.36 -0.66
CA ILE A 103 -6.40 -12.56 0.45
C ILE A 103 -6.20 -13.92 1.11
N ALA A 104 -6.06 -14.97 0.32
CA ALA A 104 -5.86 -16.33 0.81
C ALA A 104 -4.56 -16.43 1.64
N ASP A 105 -3.48 -15.82 1.18
CA ASP A 105 -2.20 -15.80 1.91
C ASP A 105 -2.26 -14.93 3.17
N THR A 106 -2.99 -13.81 3.13
CA THR A 106 -3.26 -13.02 4.35
C THR A 106 -4.01 -13.87 5.39
N VAL A 107 -5.06 -14.59 4.97
CA VAL A 107 -5.83 -15.49 5.83
C VAL A 107 -4.97 -16.62 6.40
N LYS A 108 -4.06 -17.21 5.60
CA LYS A 108 -3.10 -18.23 6.06
C LYS A 108 -2.14 -17.66 7.11
N ILE A 109 -1.59 -16.47 6.89
CA ILE A 109 -0.69 -15.80 7.86
C ILE A 109 -1.44 -15.58 9.16
N VAL A 110 -2.62 -14.96 9.12
CA VAL A 110 -3.41 -14.71 10.34
C VAL A 110 -3.75 -16.01 11.08
N SER A 111 -4.23 -17.04 10.38
CA SER A 111 -4.65 -18.28 11.02
C SER A 111 -3.48 -19.04 11.65
N SER A 112 -2.35 -19.14 10.94
CA SER A 112 -1.17 -19.85 11.44
C SER A 112 -0.44 -19.06 12.54
N ALA A 113 -0.37 -17.73 12.42
CA ALA A 113 0.28 -16.86 13.39
C ALA A 113 -0.48 -16.81 14.73
N LEU A 114 -1.80 -16.63 14.68
CA LEU A 114 -2.62 -16.32 15.86
C LEU A 114 -3.36 -17.51 16.46
N MET A 115 -3.62 -18.54 15.66
CA MET A 115 -4.38 -19.72 16.11
C MET A 115 -3.58 -21.01 15.92
N GLY A 116 -2.45 -20.99 15.21
CA GLY A 116 -1.69 -22.19 14.91
C GLY A 116 -2.52 -23.21 14.14
N VAL A 117 -3.36 -22.76 13.21
CA VAL A 117 -4.17 -23.66 12.36
C VAL A 117 -3.93 -23.36 10.89
N THR A 118 -3.81 -24.41 10.09
CA THR A 118 -3.66 -24.31 8.63
C THR A 118 -5.03 -24.41 7.97
N VAL A 119 -5.43 -23.36 7.26
CA VAL A 119 -6.74 -23.30 6.58
C VAL A 119 -6.65 -23.42 5.06
N GLY A 120 -5.44 -23.53 4.50
CA GLY A 120 -5.21 -23.44 3.05
C GLY A 120 -5.99 -24.47 2.21
N CYS A 121 -6.09 -25.73 2.66
CA CYS A 121 -6.88 -26.73 1.95
C CYS A 121 -8.37 -26.36 1.87
N ALA A 122 -8.88 -25.72 2.92
CA ALA A 122 -10.28 -25.31 3.05
C ALA A 122 -10.71 -24.26 2.01
N GLN A 123 -9.78 -23.65 1.27
CA GLN A 123 -10.09 -22.74 0.17
C GLN A 123 -10.89 -23.42 -0.95
N CYS A 124 -10.53 -24.66 -1.28
CA CYS A 124 -11.06 -25.38 -2.45
C CYS A 124 -12.02 -26.52 -2.07
N HIS A 125 -11.83 -27.15 -0.92
CA HIS A 125 -12.65 -28.26 -0.44
C HIS A 125 -12.54 -28.35 1.08
N ASP A 126 -13.41 -29.08 1.76
CA ASP A 126 -13.27 -29.28 3.22
C ASP A 126 -11.86 -29.75 3.57
N HIS A 127 -11.30 -29.19 4.64
CA HIS A 127 -9.94 -29.50 5.06
C HIS A 127 -9.79 -31.01 5.28
N ARG A 128 -8.66 -31.56 4.82
CA ARG A 128 -8.50 -33.01 4.71
C ARG A 128 -8.44 -33.73 6.07
N TYR A 129 -7.92 -33.06 7.10
CA TYR A 129 -7.61 -33.67 8.39
C TYR A 129 -8.35 -32.97 9.54
N ASP A 130 -8.16 -31.67 9.69
CA ASP A 130 -8.91 -30.86 10.65
C ASP A 130 -10.37 -30.64 10.23
N PRO A 131 -11.32 -30.56 11.19
CA PRO A 131 -12.73 -30.34 10.92
C PRO A 131 -13.00 -28.86 10.58
N ILE A 132 -12.42 -28.40 9.48
CA ILE A 132 -12.57 -27.05 8.94
C ILE A 132 -13.25 -27.21 7.59
N SER A 133 -14.53 -26.87 7.52
CA SER A 133 -15.26 -26.91 6.26
C SER A 133 -14.81 -25.81 5.31
N GLN A 134 -15.09 -25.98 4.01
CA GLN A 134 -14.92 -24.89 3.05
C GLN A 134 -15.76 -23.66 3.46
N GLN A 135 -16.93 -23.88 4.04
CA GLN A 135 -17.77 -22.80 4.56
C GLN A 135 -17.09 -22.04 5.70
N ASP A 136 -16.45 -22.72 6.65
CA ASP A 136 -15.68 -22.07 7.73
C ASP A 136 -14.59 -21.16 7.17
N TYR A 137 -13.86 -21.63 6.15
CA TYR A 137 -12.83 -20.83 5.50
C TYR A 137 -13.40 -19.54 4.90
N TYR A 138 -14.51 -19.62 4.16
CA TYR A 138 -15.10 -18.43 3.54
C TYR A 138 -15.77 -17.50 4.55
N GLN A 139 -16.33 -18.01 5.64
CA GLN A 139 -16.83 -17.18 6.74
C GLN A 139 -15.68 -16.46 7.47
N PHE A 140 -14.53 -17.13 7.64
CA PHE A 140 -13.34 -16.50 8.22
C PHE A 140 -12.72 -15.46 7.27
N ARG A 141 -12.61 -15.77 5.98
CA ARG A 141 -12.18 -14.82 4.94
C ARG A 141 -13.09 -13.58 4.89
N ALA A 142 -14.39 -13.77 5.04
CA ALA A 142 -15.39 -12.68 5.01
C ALA A 142 -15.14 -11.60 6.08
N VAL A 143 -14.39 -11.89 7.14
CA VAL A 143 -13.94 -10.89 8.13
C VAL A 143 -13.06 -9.82 7.48
N PHE A 144 -12.26 -10.19 6.47
CA PHE A 144 -11.28 -9.32 5.82
C PHE A 144 -11.80 -8.67 4.53
N ASP A 145 -12.90 -9.19 3.96
CA ASP A 145 -13.41 -8.75 2.66
C ASP A 145 -13.69 -7.23 2.54
N PRO A 146 -14.21 -6.52 3.57
CA PRO A 146 -14.39 -5.06 3.46
C PRO A 146 -13.08 -4.30 3.24
N ALA A 147 -11.98 -4.79 3.81
CA ALA A 147 -10.66 -4.19 3.64
C ALA A 147 -9.95 -4.69 2.36
N PHE A 148 -10.31 -5.90 1.91
CA PHE A 148 -9.73 -6.60 0.76
C PHE A 148 -10.78 -6.98 -0.30
N ASP A 149 -11.62 -6.01 -0.68
CA ASP A 149 -12.62 -6.23 -1.71
C ASP A 149 -11.93 -6.49 -3.06
N TRP A 150 -11.94 -7.75 -3.49
CA TRP A 150 -11.26 -8.21 -4.70
C TRP A 150 -11.91 -7.71 -6.00
N GLN A 151 -13.18 -7.30 -5.97
CA GLN A 151 -13.89 -6.79 -7.14
C GLN A 151 -13.50 -5.34 -7.43
N GLN A 152 -13.39 -4.51 -6.41
CA GLN A 152 -12.85 -3.14 -6.55
C GLN A 152 -11.62 -2.97 -5.65
N TRP A 153 -10.61 -3.75 -5.99
CA TRP A 153 -9.33 -3.84 -5.31
C TRP A 153 -8.58 -2.51 -5.31
N ARG A 154 -7.88 -2.25 -4.21
CA ARG A 154 -6.88 -1.18 -4.10
C ARG A 154 -5.49 -1.77 -4.15
N THR A 155 -4.69 -1.33 -5.11
CA THR A 155 -3.29 -1.74 -5.29
C THR A 155 -2.42 -1.28 -4.10
N PRO A 156 -1.22 -1.83 -3.91
CA PRO A 156 -0.28 -1.38 -2.87
C PRO A 156 -0.11 0.14 -2.81
N ALA A 157 0.01 0.82 -3.96
CA ALA A 157 0.18 2.27 -4.04
C ALA A 157 -1.05 3.05 -3.52
N GLN A 158 -2.25 2.50 -3.69
CA GLN A 158 -3.52 3.09 -3.22
C GLN A 158 -3.80 2.83 -1.73
N ARG A 159 -2.96 2.02 -1.08
CA ARG A 159 -3.03 1.69 0.35
C ARG A 159 -1.97 2.42 1.18
N ARG A 160 -1.55 3.58 0.67
CA ARG A 160 -0.65 4.51 1.35
C ARG A 160 -1.47 5.65 1.93
N VAL A 161 -1.32 5.88 3.23
CA VAL A 161 -1.94 7.00 3.93
C VAL A 161 -0.86 8.06 4.15
N SER A 162 -1.12 9.28 3.69
CA SER A 162 -0.19 10.40 3.84
C SER A 162 -0.19 10.90 5.29
N LEU A 163 1.01 11.09 5.85
CA LEU A 163 1.21 11.70 7.17
C LEU A 163 1.22 13.24 7.10
N TYR A 164 0.93 13.82 5.94
CA TYR A 164 0.76 15.26 5.86
C TYR A 164 -0.43 15.75 6.68
N THR A 165 -0.15 16.81 7.42
CA THR A 165 -1.16 17.68 7.99
C THR A 165 -1.61 18.69 6.93
N ASP A 166 -2.80 19.26 7.13
CA ASP A 166 -3.33 20.30 6.26
C ASP A 166 -2.41 21.53 6.24
N ASP A 167 -1.74 21.82 7.35
CA ASP A 167 -0.70 22.86 7.42
C ASP A 167 0.49 22.56 6.49
N LEU A 168 0.97 21.32 6.47
CA LEU A 168 2.05 20.91 5.57
C LEU A 168 1.59 20.92 4.10
N ARG A 169 0.34 20.51 3.83
CA ARG A 169 -0.26 20.61 2.48
C ARG A 169 -0.33 22.07 2.02
N ALA A 170 -0.79 22.97 2.89
CA ALA A 170 -0.87 24.41 2.59
C ALA A 170 0.51 25.01 2.31
N LYS A 171 1.51 24.68 3.13
CA LYS A 171 2.91 25.10 2.91
C LYS A 171 3.47 24.56 1.59
N ALA A 172 3.25 23.29 1.29
CA ALA A 172 3.70 22.68 0.04
C ALA A 172 3.02 23.29 -1.19
N ALA A 173 1.74 23.64 -1.08
CA ALA A 173 0.98 24.32 -2.14
C ALA A 173 1.48 25.75 -2.38
N GLU A 174 1.77 26.51 -1.33
CA GLU A 174 2.35 27.85 -1.44
C GLU A 174 3.75 27.81 -2.10
N ILE A 175 4.60 26.86 -1.69
CA ILE A 175 5.91 26.66 -2.32
C ILE A 175 5.76 26.25 -3.80
N GLU A 176 4.78 25.41 -4.15
CA GLU A 176 4.52 25.07 -5.55
C GLU A 176 4.04 26.29 -6.35
N LYS A 177 3.21 27.15 -5.75
CA LYS A 177 2.77 28.39 -6.38
C LYS A 177 3.97 29.31 -6.68
N GLN A 178 4.86 29.50 -5.71
CA GLN A 178 6.08 30.30 -5.90
C GLN A 178 6.99 29.73 -7.00
N ALA A 179 7.14 28.40 -7.06
CA ALA A 179 7.89 27.76 -8.13
C ALA A 179 7.24 27.98 -9.51
N LYS A 180 5.91 27.86 -9.60
CA LYS A 180 5.15 28.12 -10.83
C LYS A 180 5.22 29.58 -11.27
N ASP A 181 5.25 30.54 -10.35
CA ASP A 181 5.42 31.96 -10.69
C ASP A 181 6.79 32.20 -11.34
N VAL A 182 7.86 31.57 -10.83
CA VAL A 182 9.19 31.62 -11.45
C VAL A 182 9.21 30.93 -12.81
N GLU A 183 8.51 29.80 -12.96
CA GLU A 183 8.38 29.14 -14.26
C GLU A 183 7.57 29.96 -15.27
N ALA A 184 6.54 30.68 -14.83
CA ALA A 184 5.78 31.59 -15.69
C ALA A 184 6.68 32.72 -16.21
N ILE A 185 7.50 33.31 -15.34
CA ILE A 185 8.52 34.31 -15.71
C ILE A 185 9.51 33.71 -16.71
N ARG A 186 10.00 32.49 -16.45
CA ARG A 186 10.90 31.76 -17.37
C ARG A 186 10.26 31.57 -18.74
N ASN A 187 9.01 31.11 -18.80
CA ASN A 187 8.31 30.83 -20.05
C ASN A 187 8.02 32.11 -20.85
N GLN A 188 7.71 33.20 -20.17
CA GLN A 188 7.58 34.51 -20.80
C GLN A 188 8.91 34.96 -21.40
N LYS A 189 9.99 34.99 -20.61
CA LYS A 189 11.34 35.37 -21.07
C LYS A 189 11.83 34.47 -22.19
N GLN A 190 11.54 33.18 -22.12
CA GLN A 190 11.90 32.23 -23.16
C GLN A 190 11.27 32.60 -24.51
N SER A 191 9.99 32.98 -24.49
CA SER A 191 9.29 33.43 -25.70
C SER A 191 9.88 34.74 -26.23
N GLU A 192 10.18 35.70 -25.35
CA GLU A 192 10.81 36.98 -25.70
C GLU A 192 12.21 36.78 -26.30
N PHE A 193 13.04 35.91 -25.70
CA PHE A 193 14.39 35.62 -26.18
C PHE A 193 14.40 34.87 -27.51
N ILE A 194 13.49 33.91 -27.70
CA ILE A 194 13.33 33.23 -28.99
C ILE A 194 12.94 34.24 -30.07
N ALA A 195 11.96 35.11 -29.80
CA ALA A 195 11.52 36.14 -30.75
C ALA A 195 12.65 37.14 -31.07
N ALA A 196 13.35 37.64 -30.07
CA ALA A 196 14.46 38.58 -30.25
C ALA A 196 15.63 37.95 -31.02
N THR A 197 15.94 36.68 -30.75
CA THR A 197 16.98 35.93 -31.46
C THR A 197 16.58 35.68 -32.91
N LEU A 198 15.33 35.30 -33.14
CA LEU A 198 14.79 35.13 -34.48
C LEU A 198 14.88 36.42 -35.28
N GLU A 199 14.49 37.57 -34.71
CA GLU A 199 14.61 38.87 -35.40
C GLU A 199 16.07 39.22 -35.73
N LYS A 200 17.02 38.93 -34.83
CA LYS A 200 18.46 39.10 -35.11
C LYS A 200 18.91 38.22 -36.30
N GLU A 201 18.43 36.98 -36.40
CA GLU A 201 18.76 36.08 -37.51
C GLU A 201 18.06 36.48 -38.82
N VAL A 202 16.81 36.94 -38.76
CA VAL A 202 16.07 37.47 -39.92
C VAL A 202 16.74 38.74 -40.46
N ALA A 203 17.24 39.62 -39.60
CA ALA A 203 17.94 40.84 -40.03
C ALA A 203 19.22 40.57 -40.84
N LYS A 204 19.84 39.40 -40.68
CA LYS A 204 21.02 38.97 -41.46
C LYS A 204 20.66 38.49 -42.87
N LEU A 205 19.37 38.30 -43.17
CA LEU A 205 18.90 37.85 -44.49
C LEU A 205 18.69 39.02 -45.47
N PRO A 206 18.73 38.74 -46.79
CA PRO A 206 18.31 39.68 -47.83
C PRO A 206 16.91 40.23 -47.58
N GLU A 207 16.70 41.52 -47.87
CA GLU A 207 15.46 42.26 -47.56
C GLU A 207 14.21 41.57 -48.12
N GLU A 208 14.34 40.98 -49.31
CA GLU A 208 13.26 40.38 -50.09
C GLU A 208 12.67 39.13 -49.44
N ILE A 209 13.42 38.48 -48.53
CA ILE A 209 12.99 37.23 -47.89
C ILE A 209 12.68 37.37 -46.40
N ARG A 210 12.85 38.56 -45.81
CA ARG A 210 12.64 38.78 -44.36
C ARG A 210 11.20 38.56 -43.93
N GLU A 211 10.23 39.07 -44.69
CA GLU A 211 8.80 38.88 -44.40
C GLU A 211 8.39 37.41 -44.51
N SER A 212 8.82 36.74 -45.59
CA SER A 212 8.58 35.31 -45.80
C SER A 212 9.21 34.43 -44.70
N ALA A 213 10.38 34.83 -44.19
CA ALA A 213 11.06 34.16 -43.08
C ALA A 213 10.28 34.29 -41.76
N ARG A 214 9.76 35.49 -41.44
CA ARG A 214 8.91 35.70 -40.26
C ARG A 214 7.63 34.87 -40.34
N ALA A 215 6.96 34.91 -41.49
CA ALA A 215 5.72 34.15 -41.72
C ALA A 215 5.94 32.64 -41.61
N ALA A 216 7.06 32.12 -42.13
CA ALA A 216 7.39 30.70 -42.05
C ALA A 216 7.56 30.19 -40.61
N GLN A 217 8.13 31.01 -39.73
CA GLN A 217 8.39 30.62 -38.34
C GLN A 217 7.14 30.70 -37.46
N GLN A 218 6.32 31.75 -37.63
CA GLN A 218 5.04 31.91 -36.95
C GLN A 218 3.99 30.86 -37.33
N THR A 219 4.16 30.21 -38.49
CA THR A 219 3.27 29.12 -38.92
C THR A 219 3.64 27.82 -38.18
N GLU A 220 2.64 27.21 -37.53
CA GLU A 220 2.75 25.92 -36.86
C GLU A 220 3.33 24.86 -37.81
N GLU A 221 4.26 24.02 -37.35
CA GLU A 221 5.05 23.12 -38.20
C GLU A 221 4.20 22.27 -39.15
N LYS A 222 3.07 21.75 -38.68
CA LYS A 222 2.14 20.92 -39.46
C LYS A 222 1.33 21.70 -40.51
N LYS A 223 1.31 23.03 -40.43
CA LYS A 223 0.57 23.94 -41.33
C LYS A 223 1.48 24.73 -42.27
N ARG A 224 2.80 24.51 -42.19
CA ARG A 224 3.77 25.21 -43.05
C ARG A 224 3.59 24.78 -44.50
N THR A 225 3.64 25.74 -45.42
CA THR A 225 3.64 25.44 -46.86
C THR A 225 4.96 24.80 -47.29
N ALA A 226 4.98 24.19 -48.48
CA ALA A 226 6.21 23.63 -49.05
C ALA A 226 7.33 24.70 -49.17
N ASP A 227 6.97 25.92 -49.55
CA ASP A 227 7.90 27.05 -49.69
C ASP A 227 8.43 27.53 -48.34
N GLN A 228 7.59 27.60 -47.31
CA GLN A 228 8.01 27.93 -45.93
C GLN A 228 8.96 26.86 -45.37
N THR A 229 8.67 25.59 -45.65
CA THR A 229 9.52 24.46 -45.24
C THR A 229 10.86 24.48 -45.96
N ALA A 230 10.86 24.74 -47.27
CA ALA A 230 12.07 24.89 -48.07
C ALA A 230 12.92 26.09 -47.61
N LEU A 231 12.28 27.20 -47.22
CA LEU A 231 12.95 28.39 -46.70
C LEU A 231 13.67 28.11 -45.37
N LEU A 232 13.00 27.46 -44.41
CA LEU A 232 13.61 27.09 -43.12
C LEU A 232 14.71 26.03 -43.27
N LYS A 233 14.59 25.12 -44.26
CA LYS A 233 15.66 24.17 -44.60
C LYS A 233 16.88 24.86 -45.21
N LYS A 234 16.67 25.90 -46.02
CA LYS A 234 17.72 26.71 -46.65
C LYS A 234 18.43 27.61 -45.63
N TYR A 235 17.73 28.08 -44.61
CA TYR A 235 18.28 28.92 -43.53
C TYR A 235 18.02 28.30 -42.15
N PRO A 236 18.82 27.29 -41.74
CA PRO A 236 18.62 26.59 -40.46
C PRO A 236 18.70 27.50 -39.23
N SER A 237 19.39 28.65 -39.33
CA SER A 237 19.49 29.65 -38.26
C SER A 237 18.13 30.26 -37.88
N LEU A 238 17.11 30.16 -38.73
CA LEU A 238 15.75 30.59 -38.43
C LEU A 238 15.00 29.60 -37.51
N ASN A 239 15.51 28.40 -37.31
CA ASN A 239 14.90 27.40 -36.45
C ASN A 239 15.32 27.56 -34.98
N VAL A 240 15.11 28.77 -34.45
CA VAL A 240 15.32 29.09 -33.04
C VAL A 240 14.15 28.52 -32.23
N THR A 241 14.47 27.59 -31.34
CA THR A 241 13.52 26.92 -30.45
C THR A 241 14.03 27.00 -29.01
N ALA A 242 13.18 26.59 -28.07
CA ALA A 242 13.58 26.39 -26.67
C ALA A 242 14.87 25.56 -26.54
N GLY A 243 14.97 24.47 -27.31
CA GLY A 243 16.08 23.53 -27.25
C GLY A 243 17.32 23.96 -28.04
N SER A 244 17.22 25.00 -28.88
CA SER A 244 18.34 25.48 -29.71
C SER A 244 18.81 26.90 -29.37
N LEU A 245 18.11 27.62 -28.48
CA LEU A 245 18.41 29.01 -28.12
C LEU A 245 19.87 29.22 -27.68
N TYR A 246 20.46 28.26 -26.95
CA TYR A 246 21.85 28.34 -26.46
C TYR A 246 22.89 28.44 -27.59
N LEU A 247 22.57 27.98 -28.80
CA LEU A 247 23.45 28.05 -29.98
C LEU A 247 23.55 29.47 -30.54
N TYR A 248 22.55 30.31 -30.25
CA TYR A 248 22.39 31.64 -30.84
C TYR A 248 22.53 32.76 -29.81
N ASP A 249 22.00 32.56 -28.59
CA ASP A 249 22.07 33.51 -27.49
C ASP A 249 22.34 32.76 -26.18
N LYS A 250 23.63 32.53 -25.92
CA LYS A 250 24.09 31.82 -24.72
C LYS A 250 23.67 32.53 -23.43
N LYS A 251 23.70 33.87 -23.42
CA LYS A 251 23.32 34.67 -22.24
C LYS A 251 21.84 34.47 -21.91
N ALA A 252 20.98 34.51 -22.93
CA ALA A 252 19.56 34.22 -22.75
C ALA A 252 19.32 32.79 -22.24
N ALA A 253 20.03 31.79 -22.79
CA ALA A 253 19.92 30.42 -22.35
C ALA A 253 20.38 30.21 -20.90
N ASP A 254 21.49 30.84 -20.50
CA ASP A 254 21.99 30.81 -19.12
C ASP A 254 20.98 31.45 -18.15
N GLU A 255 20.34 32.57 -18.51
CA GLU A 255 19.30 33.21 -17.69
C GLU A 255 18.04 32.32 -17.53
N LEU A 256 17.61 31.64 -18.59
CA LEU A 256 16.49 30.69 -18.50
C LEU A 256 16.83 29.48 -17.62
N LYS A 257 18.08 29.03 -17.68
CA LYS A 257 18.58 27.96 -16.81
C LYS A 257 18.58 28.39 -15.35
N GLU A 258 19.07 29.59 -15.04
CA GLU A 258 19.04 30.13 -13.67
C GLU A 258 17.61 30.19 -13.10
N LEU A 259 16.62 30.57 -13.92
CA LEU A 259 15.21 30.57 -13.50
C LEU A 259 14.67 29.15 -13.29
N ALA A 260 15.05 28.18 -14.13
CA ALA A 260 14.67 26.79 -13.94
C ALA A 260 15.31 26.19 -12.68
N ASP A 261 16.59 26.48 -12.43
CA ASP A 261 17.32 26.06 -11.24
C ASP A 261 16.72 26.70 -9.98
N LYS A 262 16.29 27.97 -10.06
CA LYS A 262 15.57 28.66 -8.98
C LYS A 262 14.22 28.02 -8.69
N ALA A 263 13.40 27.73 -9.70
CA ALA A 263 12.12 27.04 -9.51
C ALA A 263 12.32 25.65 -8.89
N THR A 264 13.35 24.93 -9.33
CA THR A 264 13.73 23.62 -8.77
C THR A 264 14.17 23.74 -7.32
N SER A 265 15.00 24.73 -6.99
CA SER A 265 15.46 25.01 -5.63
C SER A 265 14.30 25.38 -4.70
N ILE A 266 13.32 26.15 -5.18
CA ILE A 266 12.09 26.45 -4.44
C ILE A 266 11.33 25.16 -4.18
N ARG A 267 11.09 24.30 -5.18
CA ARG A 267 10.40 23.01 -4.98
C ARG A 267 11.14 22.09 -4.01
N ALA A 268 12.47 22.13 -3.98
CA ALA A 268 13.28 21.35 -3.05
C ALA A 268 13.08 21.78 -1.58
N THR A 269 12.55 22.99 -1.32
CA THR A 269 12.19 23.44 0.04
C THR A 269 10.86 22.90 0.53
N LYS A 270 10.10 22.19 -0.31
CA LYS A 270 8.85 21.55 0.13
C LYS A 270 9.15 20.60 1.30
N PRO A 271 8.23 20.49 2.26
CA PRO A 271 8.32 19.42 3.24
C PRO A 271 8.42 18.07 2.52
N LYS A 272 9.03 17.07 3.15
CA LYS A 272 9.05 15.71 2.63
C LYS A 272 7.73 15.04 2.99
N GLU A 273 7.00 14.54 2.00
CA GLU A 273 5.79 13.77 2.25
C GLU A 273 6.13 12.35 2.66
N GLU A 274 5.65 11.96 3.83
CA GLU A 274 5.82 10.63 4.41
C GLU A 274 4.49 9.89 4.38
N PHE A 275 4.57 8.56 4.28
CA PHE A 275 3.40 7.71 4.15
C PHE A 275 3.49 6.51 5.09
N VAL A 276 2.33 5.95 5.38
CA VAL A 276 2.17 4.66 6.04
C VAL A 276 1.50 3.69 5.07
N ARG A 277 2.04 2.48 4.96
CA ARG A 277 1.39 1.35 4.26
C ARG A 277 0.40 0.71 5.24
N ALA A 278 -0.89 0.94 5.03
CA ALA A 278 -1.94 0.52 5.95
C ALA A 278 -3.02 -0.32 5.24
N VAL A 279 -3.63 -1.24 5.98
CA VAL A 279 -4.96 -1.75 5.62
C VAL A 279 -5.98 -0.75 6.13
N THR A 280 -6.90 -0.36 5.27
CA THR A 280 -8.06 0.45 5.67
C THR A 280 -9.32 -0.15 5.07
N GLU A 281 -10.49 0.16 5.62
CA GLU A 281 -11.76 -0.04 4.92
C GLU A 281 -12.18 1.21 4.16
N VAL A 282 -12.99 1.02 3.11
CA VAL A 282 -13.66 2.13 2.44
C VAL A 282 -15.02 2.31 3.11
N GLN A 283 -15.23 3.48 3.72
CA GLN A 283 -16.47 3.77 4.46
C GLN A 283 -17.72 3.54 3.59
N GLY A 284 -18.71 2.87 4.19
CA GLY A 284 -19.99 2.55 3.53
C GLY A 284 -19.92 1.45 2.47
N ARG A 285 -18.76 0.81 2.30
CA ARG A 285 -18.57 -0.26 1.31
C ARG A 285 -18.32 -1.59 1.99
N ILE A 286 -19.36 -2.43 1.97
CA ILE A 286 -19.33 -3.77 2.56
C ILE A 286 -19.70 -4.75 1.46
N PRO A 287 -18.71 -5.44 0.86
CA PRO A 287 -18.98 -6.39 -0.21
C PRO A 287 -19.70 -7.63 0.32
N ASP A 288 -20.46 -8.27 -0.56
CA ASP A 288 -21.02 -9.59 -0.27
C ASP A 288 -19.93 -10.66 -0.35
N SER A 289 -19.79 -11.42 0.73
CA SER A 289 -18.88 -12.56 0.81
C SER A 289 -19.55 -13.83 0.31
N HIS A 290 -18.85 -14.61 -0.50
CA HIS A 290 -19.37 -15.84 -1.08
C HIS A 290 -18.39 -17.00 -0.89
N LEU A 291 -18.93 -18.21 -0.76
CA LEU A 291 -18.17 -19.43 -0.96
C LEU A 291 -17.97 -19.66 -2.46
N PHE A 292 -16.76 -20.08 -2.85
CA PHE A 292 -16.42 -20.34 -4.25
C PHE A 292 -16.31 -21.83 -4.56
N ALA A 293 -16.87 -22.26 -5.69
CA ALA A 293 -16.78 -23.65 -6.13
C ALA A 293 -15.31 -24.01 -6.38
N ARG A 294 -14.76 -24.96 -5.60
CA ARG A 294 -13.33 -25.35 -5.71
C ARG A 294 -12.35 -24.19 -5.55
N GLY A 295 -12.75 -23.11 -4.89
CA GLY A 295 -11.93 -21.92 -4.73
C GLY A 295 -11.89 -20.99 -5.95
N ASP A 296 -12.65 -21.31 -7.00
CA ASP A 296 -12.72 -20.52 -8.23
C ASP A 296 -13.64 -19.29 -8.03
N HIS A 297 -13.03 -18.12 -8.01
CA HIS A 297 -13.71 -16.84 -7.77
C HIS A 297 -14.72 -16.48 -8.88
N GLU A 298 -14.65 -17.10 -10.05
CA GLU A 298 -15.64 -16.95 -11.13
C GLU A 298 -16.90 -17.80 -10.89
N GLN A 299 -16.89 -18.70 -9.90
CA GLN A 299 -17.99 -19.61 -9.57
C GLN A 299 -18.50 -19.39 -8.14
N PRO A 300 -19.12 -18.23 -7.84
CA PRO A 300 -19.76 -17.98 -6.56
C PRO A 300 -20.90 -18.98 -6.32
N LYS A 301 -20.97 -19.50 -5.10
CA LYS A 301 -22.09 -20.31 -4.60
C LYS A 301 -22.90 -19.49 -3.60
N GLN A 302 -23.14 -20.02 -2.41
CA GLN A 302 -23.91 -19.35 -1.39
C GLN A 302 -23.17 -18.13 -0.82
N LYS A 303 -23.94 -17.07 -0.53
CA LYS A 303 -23.48 -15.96 0.31
C LYS A 303 -23.16 -16.51 1.71
N VAL A 304 -22.10 -15.98 2.30
CA VAL A 304 -21.67 -16.30 3.66
C VAL A 304 -21.60 -15.03 4.50
N ILE A 305 -21.78 -15.18 5.81
CA ILE A 305 -21.59 -14.10 6.79
C ILE A 305 -20.23 -14.25 7.48
N PRO A 306 -19.57 -13.16 7.91
CA PRO A 306 -18.32 -13.23 8.66
C PRO A 306 -18.48 -14.03 9.96
N ALA A 307 -17.55 -14.95 10.22
CA ALA A 307 -17.50 -15.71 11.47
C ALA A 307 -16.06 -16.14 11.79
N GLY A 308 -15.81 -16.49 13.06
CA GLY A 308 -14.59 -17.20 13.44
C GLY A 308 -14.62 -18.66 12.97
N LEU A 309 -13.46 -19.32 12.96
CA LEU A 309 -13.39 -20.75 12.63
C LEU A 309 -14.13 -21.57 13.70
N THR A 310 -15.07 -22.44 13.29
CA THR A 310 -15.86 -23.25 14.23
C THR A 310 -14.99 -24.17 15.09
N VAL A 311 -13.91 -24.73 14.53
CA VAL A 311 -12.98 -25.62 15.25
C VAL A 311 -12.40 -25.03 16.55
N VAL A 312 -12.26 -23.71 16.65
CA VAL A 312 -11.80 -23.01 17.87
C VAL A 312 -12.92 -22.31 18.65
N SER A 313 -14.16 -22.50 18.23
CA SER A 313 -15.31 -21.71 18.67
C SER A 313 -16.41 -22.52 19.36
N LEU A 314 -16.53 -23.82 19.06
CA LEU A 314 -17.68 -24.67 19.39
C LEU A 314 -18.04 -24.77 20.89
N ASN A 315 -17.15 -24.40 21.81
CA ASN A 315 -17.36 -24.51 23.26
C ASN A 315 -16.89 -23.25 24.01
N THR A 316 -16.94 -22.09 23.34
CA THR A 316 -16.45 -20.84 23.93
C THR A 316 -17.50 -19.76 23.82
N ASP A 317 -17.76 -19.05 24.93
CA ASP A 317 -18.59 -17.84 24.96
C ASP A 317 -17.82 -16.64 24.38
N THR A 318 -17.29 -16.82 23.17
CA THR A 318 -16.56 -15.79 22.45
C THR A 318 -17.53 -14.91 21.66
N PRO A 319 -17.37 -13.57 21.68
CA PRO A 319 -18.29 -12.66 20.98
C PRO A 319 -18.43 -12.98 19.49
N SER A 320 -19.65 -12.85 18.96
CA SER A 320 -19.90 -12.99 17.52
C SER A 320 -19.26 -11.85 16.73
N ILE A 321 -18.98 -12.12 15.45
CA ILE A 321 -18.49 -11.11 14.52
C ILE A 321 -19.70 -10.49 13.80
N PRO A 322 -19.90 -9.17 13.85
CA PRO A 322 -21.03 -8.53 13.18
C PRO A 322 -20.84 -8.55 11.66
N GLU A 323 -21.94 -8.55 10.89
CA GLU A 323 -21.86 -8.29 9.44
C GLU A 323 -21.43 -6.84 9.15
N ASN A 324 -21.93 -5.91 9.97
CA ASN A 324 -21.60 -4.50 9.97
C ASN A 324 -21.93 -3.90 11.35
N ASP A 325 -21.03 -3.11 11.90
CA ASP A 325 -21.26 -2.32 13.12
C ASP A 325 -21.77 -0.92 12.73
N PRO A 326 -23.04 -0.57 12.98
CA PRO A 326 -23.61 0.71 12.57
C PRO A 326 -23.04 1.90 13.35
N ASP A 327 -22.39 1.67 14.49
CA ASP A 327 -21.83 2.71 15.34
C ASP A 327 -20.39 3.08 14.93
N ARG A 328 -19.87 2.48 13.85
CA ARG A 328 -18.51 2.67 13.35
C ARG A 328 -18.50 3.08 11.88
N PRO A 329 -17.50 3.85 11.43
CA PRO A 329 -17.32 4.17 10.01
C PRO A 329 -16.86 2.95 9.18
N THR A 330 -16.26 1.96 9.85
CA THR A 330 -15.81 0.68 9.29
C THR A 330 -16.77 -0.44 9.71
N SER A 331 -16.67 -1.61 9.07
CA SER A 331 -17.52 -2.78 9.33
C SER A 331 -17.45 -3.32 10.77
N GLY A 332 -16.34 -3.09 11.49
CA GLY A 332 -16.12 -3.63 12.83
C GLY A 332 -15.74 -5.12 12.86
N ARG A 333 -15.63 -5.76 11.69
CA ARG A 333 -15.40 -7.21 11.57
C ARG A 333 -14.05 -7.61 12.15
N ARG A 334 -12.97 -6.89 11.80
CA ARG A 334 -11.63 -7.26 12.26
C ARG A 334 -11.43 -6.90 13.73
N LEU A 335 -12.04 -5.82 14.21
CA LEU A 335 -12.03 -5.50 15.64
C LEU A 335 -12.74 -6.57 16.47
N ALA A 336 -13.90 -7.05 16.02
CA ALA A 336 -14.60 -8.15 16.68
C ALA A 336 -13.79 -9.46 16.64
N LEU A 337 -13.12 -9.76 15.51
CA LEU A 337 -12.21 -10.91 15.44
C LEU A 337 -11.05 -10.77 16.43
N ALA A 338 -10.40 -9.61 16.52
CA ALA A 338 -9.31 -9.40 17.44
C ALA A 338 -9.73 -9.66 18.89
N ARG A 339 -10.85 -9.06 19.31
CA ARG A 339 -11.43 -9.27 20.65
C ARG A 339 -11.79 -10.73 20.91
N ARG A 340 -12.27 -11.45 19.89
CA ARG A 340 -12.58 -12.88 19.96
C ARG A 340 -11.31 -13.72 20.16
N LEU A 341 -10.24 -13.44 19.41
CA LEU A 341 -8.97 -14.17 19.50
C LEU A 341 -8.26 -13.94 20.83
N THR A 342 -8.36 -12.74 21.39
CA THR A 342 -7.71 -12.36 22.65
C THR A 342 -8.61 -12.55 23.87
N HIS A 343 -9.80 -13.11 23.69
CA HIS A 343 -10.69 -13.45 24.80
C HIS A 343 -10.08 -14.56 25.66
N SER A 344 -10.22 -14.48 26.99
CA SER A 344 -9.62 -15.45 27.93
C SER A 344 -10.04 -16.91 27.68
N ASN A 345 -11.23 -17.10 27.09
CA ASN A 345 -11.76 -18.43 26.79
C ASN A 345 -11.37 -18.94 25.39
N HIS A 346 -10.62 -18.18 24.59
CA HIS A 346 -10.21 -18.63 23.27
C HIS A 346 -9.13 -19.72 23.39
N PRO A 347 -9.31 -20.91 22.78
CA PRO A 347 -8.58 -22.09 23.20
C PRO A 347 -7.14 -22.14 22.66
N LEU A 348 -6.82 -21.44 21.56
CA LEU A 348 -5.52 -21.62 20.91
C LEU A 348 -4.61 -20.40 21.02
N THR A 349 -5.15 -19.18 21.00
CA THR A 349 -4.32 -17.98 20.79
C THR A 349 -3.24 -17.80 21.85
N ALA A 350 -3.58 -17.88 23.13
CA ALA A 350 -2.58 -17.80 24.20
C ALA A 350 -1.57 -18.95 24.13
N ARG A 351 -2.04 -20.20 23.94
CA ARG A 351 -1.19 -21.40 23.81
C ARG A 351 -0.18 -21.27 22.66
N VAL A 352 -0.61 -20.79 21.51
CA VAL A 352 0.17 -20.62 20.28
C VAL A 352 1.31 -19.63 20.50
N ILE A 353 1.04 -18.53 21.19
CA ILE A 353 2.01 -17.47 21.48
C ILE A 353 2.98 -17.90 22.57
N VAL A 354 2.48 -18.45 23.68
CA VAL A 354 3.29 -19.02 24.74
C VAL A 354 4.24 -20.08 24.19
N ASN A 355 3.75 -20.96 23.31
CA ASN A 355 4.59 -21.98 22.69
C ASN A 355 5.71 -21.39 21.81
N ARG A 356 5.46 -20.28 21.09
CA ARG A 356 6.51 -19.57 20.33
C ARG A 356 7.54 -18.95 21.24
N VAL A 357 7.11 -18.26 22.29
CA VAL A 357 8.01 -17.68 23.29
C VAL A 357 8.87 -18.76 23.93
N TRP A 358 8.25 -19.86 24.34
CA TRP A 358 8.93 -21.04 24.88
C TRP A 358 9.95 -21.60 23.90
N MET A 359 9.56 -21.79 22.64
CA MET A 359 10.44 -22.30 21.59
C MET A 359 11.69 -21.44 21.42
N HIS A 360 11.56 -20.11 21.40
CA HIS A 360 12.69 -19.21 21.23
C HIS A 360 13.55 -19.09 22.50
N HIS A 361 12.98 -19.34 23.69
CA HIS A 361 13.74 -19.34 24.93
C HIS A 361 14.50 -20.65 25.17
N PHE A 362 13.90 -21.80 24.84
CA PHE A 362 14.42 -23.13 25.16
C PHE A 362 14.91 -23.92 23.93
N GLY A 363 14.82 -23.34 22.73
CA GLY A 363 15.24 -23.97 21.47
C GLY A 363 14.27 -25.03 20.90
N ARG A 364 13.19 -25.36 21.64
CA ARG A 364 12.17 -26.32 21.21
C ARG A 364 10.83 -25.99 21.86
N GLY A 365 9.77 -25.86 21.05
CA GLY A 365 8.41 -25.65 21.55
C GLY A 365 7.85 -26.86 22.28
N LEU A 366 6.88 -26.63 23.17
CA LEU A 366 6.07 -27.68 23.79
C LEU A 366 5.28 -28.45 22.71
N VAL A 367 4.79 -27.71 21.72
CA VAL A 367 4.35 -28.17 20.39
C VAL A 367 5.45 -27.81 19.40
N THR A 368 6.11 -28.79 18.78
CA THR A 368 7.27 -28.52 17.91
C THR A 368 6.89 -28.03 16.51
N THR A 369 5.59 -27.98 16.20
CA THR A 369 5.01 -27.41 14.99
C THR A 369 4.31 -26.09 15.36
N PRO A 370 5.05 -24.99 15.58
CA PRO A 370 4.48 -23.77 16.15
C PRO A 370 3.32 -23.19 15.31
N GLY A 371 3.36 -23.34 13.99
CA GLY A 371 2.31 -22.90 13.06
C GLY A 371 1.12 -23.86 12.89
N ASP A 372 1.17 -25.06 13.47
CA ASP A 372 0.16 -26.10 13.28
C ASP A 372 -0.06 -26.92 14.56
N PHE A 373 -1.18 -26.65 15.23
CA PHE A 373 -1.73 -27.33 16.40
C PHE A 373 -2.86 -28.30 16.01
N GLY A 374 -3.14 -28.43 14.71
CA GLY A 374 -4.14 -29.33 14.17
C GLY A 374 -3.68 -30.79 14.16
N VAL A 375 -4.42 -31.62 13.43
CA VAL A 375 -4.21 -33.07 13.34
C VAL A 375 -2.84 -33.43 12.74
N LEU A 376 -2.32 -32.62 11.82
CA LEU A 376 -0.99 -32.81 11.23
C LEU A 376 0.15 -32.23 12.10
N GLY A 377 -0.19 -31.39 13.07
CA GLY A 377 0.72 -30.88 14.08
C GLY A 377 1.17 -31.94 15.08
N GLN A 378 2.24 -31.63 15.83
CA GLN A 378 2.63 -32.45 16.97
C GLN A 378 1.83 -32.08 18.22
N ARG A 379 1.42 -33.09 18.98
CA ARG A 379 0.77 -32.87 20.28
C ARG A 379 1.74 -32.21 21.27
N PRO A 380 1.24 -31.40 22.21
CA PRO A 380 2.09 -30.82 23.25
C PRO A 380 2.71 -31.92 24.11
N THR A 381 4.01 -31.80 24.36
CA THR A 381 4.73 -32.71 25.26
C THR A 381 4.27 -32.57 26.72
N HIS A 382 3.86 -31.36 27.12
CA HIS A 382 3.37 -31.03 28.47
C HIS A 382 2.09 -30.20 28.35
N PRO A 383 0.91 -30.82 28.08
CA PRO A 383 -0.34 -30.11 27.84
C PRO A 383 -0.78 -29.27 29.04
N GLU A 384 -0.70 -29.80 30.26
CA GLU A 384 -1.12 -29.08 31.47
C GLU A 384 -0.25 -27.85 31.74
N LEU A 385 1.06 -27.92 31.45
CA LEU A 385 1.95 -26.78 31.57
C LEU A 385 1.63 -25.70 30.52
N LEU A 386 1.35 -26.12 29.28
CA LEU A 386 0.96 -25.19 28.22
C LEU A 386 -0.33 -24.46 28.58
N ASP A 387 -1.29 -25.18 29.18
CA ASP A 387 -2.56 -24.62 29.65
C ASP A 387 -2.41 -23.69 30.85
N TRP A 388 -1.44 -23.94 31.72
CA TRP A 388 -1.16 -23.09 32.88
C TRP A 388 -0.45 -21.78 32.49
N LEU A 389 0.41 -21.83 31.46
CA LEU A 389 1.13 -20.66 30.96
C LEU A 389 0.28 -19.74 30.08
N ALA A 390 -0.74 -20.31 29.42
CA ALA A 390 -1.67 -19.64 28.51
C ALA A 390 -2.83 -19.01 29.29
#